data_AF-A0A957CUU9-F1
#
_entry.id   AF-A0A957CUU9-F1
#
_cell.length_a   1.000
_cell.length_b   1.000
_cell.length_c   1.000
_cell.angle_alpha   90.00
_cell.angle_beta   90.00
_cell.angle_gamma   90.00
#
_symmetry.space_group_name_H-M   'P 1'
#
loop_
_entity.id
_entity.type
_entity.pdbx_description
1 polymer ?
#
loop_
_entity_poly.entity_id
_entity_poly.type
_entity_poly.pdbx_seq_one_letter_code
_entity_poly.pdbx_strand_id
1 'polypeptide(L)'
;ALREVYEETGVQVKLTRLVGVYSRPNWDRGGDHDIVFTAVPISGAPRPLDGEALDVQYFAPDALPPHFFWWQRQRIVDALERHTAVSTLQDAPWPFGAMTADEVRSANRNGTANFKLNDIMVQFIQSGITHCEVGDEL
;
A
#
# COMPACT_ATOMS: atom_id res chain seq x y z
N ALA A 1 -6.81 0.63 9.10
CA ALA A 1 -7.08 1.42 7.88
C ALA A 1 -6.99 2.93 8.13
N LEU A 2 -8.00 3.62 8.68
CA LEU A 2 -7.92 5.09 8.85
C LEU A 2 -6.73 5.57 9.71
N ARG A 3 -6.55 4.96 10.89
CA ARG A 3 -5.40 5.21 11.76
C ARG A 3 -4.08 4.97 11.03
N GLU A 4 -3.95 3.79 10.43
CA GLU A 4 -2.75 3.37 9.68
C GLU A 4 -2.36 4.34 8.58
N VAL A 5 -3.32 4.71 7.72
CA VAL A 5 -3.11 5.70 6.66
C VAL A 5 -2.50 6.98 7.24
N TYR A 6 -3.08 7.50 8.32
CA TYR A 6 -2.60 8.73 8.93
C TYR A 6 -1.22 8.56 9.54
N GLU A 7 -0.98 7.49 10.31
CA GLU A 7 0.28 7.23 11.01
C GLU A 7 1.46 6.95 10.07
N GLU A 8 1.23 6.41 8.87
CA GLU A 8 2.29 6.16 7.90
C GLU A 8 2.51 7.34 6.93
N THR A 9 1.42 8.01 6.52
CA THR A 9 1.45 8.95 5.37
C THR A 9 1.12 10.40 5.73
N GLY A 10 0.61 10.66 6.93
CA GLY A 10 0.12 11.98 7.35
C GLY A 10 -1.13 12.47 6.61
N VAL A 11 -1.72 11.65 5.74
CA VAL A 11 -2.96 11.97 5.01
C VAL A 11 -4.15 11.48 5.81
N GLN A 12 -5.22 12.28 5.89
CA GLN A 12 -6.51 11.81 6.35
C GLN A 12 -7.34 11.39 5.15
N VAL A 13 -8.06 10.28 5.27
CA VAL A 13 -8.87 9.73 4.18
C VAL A 13 -10.28 9.38 4.63
N LYS A 14 -11.18 9.26 3.66
CA LYS A 14 -12.49 8.63 3.80
C LYS A 14 -12.51 7.32 3.03
N LEU A 15 -12.80 6.20 3.70
CA LEU A 15 -12.98 4.91 3.03
C LEU A 15 -14.20 4.96 2.11
N THR A 16 -14.09 4.36 0.92
CA THR A 16 -15.15 4.40 -0.10
C THR A 16 -15.72 3.03 -0.43
N ARG A 17 -14.90 1.97 -0.44
CA ARG A 17 -15.34 0.60 -0.79
C ARG A 17 -14.41 -0.46 -0.21
N LEU A 18 -14.97 -1.60 0.20
CA LEU A 18 -14.21 -2.81 0.49
C LEU A 18 -13.79 -3.49 -0.83
N VAL A 19 -12.49 -3.60 -1.05
CA VAL A 19 -11.93 -4.31 -2.21
C VAL A 19 -11.96 -5.82 -1.95
N GLY A 20 -11.39 -6.25 -0.82
CA GLY A 20 -11.34 -7.67 -0.48
C GLY A 20 -10.55 -8.01 0.78
N VAL A 21 -10.53 -9.31 1.08
CA VAL A 21 -9.75 -9.96 2.13
C VAL A 21 -8.73 -10.90 1.46
N TYR A 22 -7.46 -10.65 1.72
CA TYR A 22 -6.34 -11.35 1.12
C TYR A 22 -5.59 -12.13 2.19
N SER A 23 -5.56 -13.44 2.08
CA SER A 23 -4.99 -14.34 3.08
C SER A 23 -3.62 -14.83 2.64
N ARG A 24 -2.60 -14.69 3.48
CA ARG A 24 -1.27 -15.28 3.26
C ARG A 24 -0.94 -16.23 4.41
N PRO A 25 -1.43 -17.49 4.41
CA PRO A 25 -1.27 -18.41 5.53
C PRO A 25 0.19 -18.83 5.77
N ASN A 26 1.05 -18.68 4.75
CA ASN A 26 2.48 -19.02 4.81
C ASN A 26 3.37 -17.81 5.12
N TRP A 27 2.78 -16.66 5.46
CA TRP A 27 3.49 -15.41 5.73
C TRP A 27 3.80 -15.24 7.21
N ASP A 28 5.07 -15.33 7.58
CA ASP A 28 5.53 -15.39 8.97
C ASP A 28 4.81 -16.48 9.79
N ARG A 29 5.17 -16.64 11.06
CA ARG A 29 4.72 -17.71 11.98
C ARG A 29 3.21 -17.71 12.28
N GLY A 30 2.40 -18.12 11.32
CA GLY A 30 0.95 -18.26 11.44
C GLY A 30 0.14 -17.62 10.32
N GLY A 31 0.80 -16.94 9.38
CA GLY A 31 0.13 -16.24 8.30
C GLY A 31 -0.47 -14.91 8.72
N ASP A 32 -1.04 -14.21 7.74
CA ASP A 32 -1.81 -13.01 7.98
C ASP A 32 -3.01 -12.85 7.02
N HIS A 33 -3.81 -11.83 7.30
CA HIS A 33 -4.94 -11.41 6.49
C HIS A 33 -4.95 -9.90 6.33
N ASP A 34 -4.98 -9.43 5.09
CA ASP A 34 -5.13 -8.01 4.78
C ASP A 34 -6.55 -7.72 4.30
N ILE A 35 -7.21 -6.78 4.97
CA ILE A 35 -8.52 -6.26 4.56
C ILE A 35 -8.29 -4.92 3.84
N VAL A 36 -8.55 -4.91 2.54
CA VAL A 36 -8.18 -3.79 1.66
C VAL A 36 -9.40 -2.95 1.31
N PHE A 37 -9.26 -1.64 1.43
CA PHE A 37 -10.29 -0.66 1.07
C PHE A 37 -9.75 0.34 0.06
N THR A 38 -10.61 0.84 -0.82
CA THR A 38 -10.34 2.12 -1.50
C THR A 38 -10.70 3.28 -0.58
N ALA A 39 -10.02 4.40 -0.75
CA ALA A 39 -10.26 5.61 0.02
C ALA A 39 -10.00 6.86 -0.82
N VAL A 40 -10.56 7.99 -0.40
CA VAL A 40 -10.27 9.30 -0.99
C VAL A 40 -9.61 10.20 0.06
N PRO A 41 -8.57 10.96 -0.29
CA PRO A 41 -7.97 11.93 0.62
C PRO A 41 -8.96 13.05 0.94
N ILE A 42 -8.99 13.46 2.20
CA ILE A 42 -9.82 14.58 2.69
C ILE A 42 -8.99 15.74 3.21
N SER A 43 -7.78 15.48 3.72
CA SER A 43 -6.84 16.51 4.19
C SER A 43 -5.43 15.92 4.36
N GLY A 44 -4.45 16.79 4.60
CA GLY A 44 -3.05 16.42 4.77
C GLY A 44 -2.28 16.36 3.45
N ALA A 45 -0.96 16.25 3.56
CA ALA A 45 -0.06 16.08 2.43
C ALA A 45 0.78 14.82 2.66
N PRO A 46 1.00 13.98 1.64
CA PRO A 46 1.81 12.78 1.76
C PRO A 46 3.21 13.08 2.31
N ARG A 47 3.54 12.46 3.43
CA ARG A 47 4.88 12.46 4.01
C ARG A 47 5.03 11.27 4.98
N PRO A 48 6.22 10.67 5.08
CA PRO A 48 6.47 9.63 6.07
C PRO A 48 6.38 10.21 7.49
N LEU A 49 5.75 9.47 8.41
CA LEU A 49 5.56 9.89 9.80
C LEU A 49 6.13 8.92 10.84
N ASP A 50 6.11 7.62 10.54
CA ASP A 50 6.45 6.53 11.45
C ASP A 50 7.94 6.17 11.47
N GLY A 51 8.71 6.67 10.50
CA GLY A 51 10.11 6.32 10.30
C GLY A 51 10.32 4.96 9.63
N GLU A 52 9.26 4.29 9.18
CA GLU A 52 9.32 3.03 8.43
C GLU A 52 9.38 3.27 6.91
N ALA A 53 8.83 4.40 6.46
CA ALA A 53 8.94 4.87 5.08
C ALA A 53 10.00 5.97 4.90
N LEU A 54 10.77 5.90 3.81
CA LEU A 54 11.68 6.97 3.38
C LEU A 54 10.95 8.07 2.61
N ASP A 55 9.84 7.73 1.94
CA ASP A 55 9.09 8.63 1.09
C ASP A 55 7.66 8.11 0.89
N VAL A 56 6.72 9.03 0.64
CA VAL A 56 5.32 8.76 0.38
C VAL A 56 4.82 9.68 -0.73
N GLN A 57 4.34 9.11 -1.83
CA GLN A 57 3.89 9.86 -3.00
C GLN A 57 2.60 9.26 -3.58
N TYR A 58 1.89 10.07 -4.39
CA TYR A 58 0.81 9.59 -5.24
C TYR A 58 1.38 9.16 -6.60
N PHE A 59 0.88 8.05 -7.11
CA PHE A 59 1.25 7.51 -8.41
C PHE A 59 0.02 7.31 -9.29
N ALA A 60 0.17 7.60 -10.58
CA ALA A 60 -0.83 7.19 -11.55
C ALA A 60 -0.81 5.65 -11.69
N PRO A 61 -1.96 5.01 -12.03
CA PRO A 61 -2.03 3.55 -12.16
C PRO A 61 -1.03 2.93 -13.14
N ASP A 62 -0.62 3.68 -14.16
CA ASP A 62 0.35 3.31 -15.20
C ASP A 62 1.79 3.77 -14.89
N ALA A 63 1.98 4.53 -13.81
CA ALA A 63 3.28 5.07 -13.38
C ALA A 63 3.71 4.53 -12.00
N LEU A 64 3.28 3.32 -11.66
CA LEU A 64 3.65 2.67 -10.41
C LEU A 64 5.15 2.29 -10.41
N PRO A 65 5.87 2.44 -9.28
CA PRO A 65 7.26 2.01 -9.13
C PRO A 65 7.52 0.55 -9.58
N PRO A 66 8.73 0.20 -10.04
CA PRO A 66 8.99 -1.15 -10.55
C PRO A 66 9.05 -2.23 -9.45
N HIS A 67 9.26 -1.84 -8.19
CA HIS A 67 9.52 -2.77 -7.09
C HIS A 67 8.34 -2.87 -6.12
N PHE A 68 7.50 -3.89 -6.34
CA PHE A 68 6.45 -4.30 -5.41
C PHE A 68 6.56 -5.79 -5.13
N PHE A 69 6.01 -6.22 -4.01
CA PHE A 69 5.62 -7.61 -3.90
C PHE A 69 4.50 -7.91 -4.89
N TRP A 70 4.56 -9.06 -5.56
CA TRP A 70 3.61 -9.40 -6.63
C TRP A 70 2.14 -9.33 -6.16
N TRP A 71 1.87 -9.65 -4.90
CA TRP A 71 0.52 -9.65 -4.32
C TRP A 71 -0.06 -8.24 -4.14
N GLN A 72 0.78 -7.22 -4.01
CA GLN A 72 0.34 -5.81 -3.95
C GLN A 72 -0.23 -5.39 -5.30
N ARG A 73 0.37 -5.85 -6.41
CA ARG A 73 -0.12 -5.57 -7.77
C ARG A 73 -1.51 -6.16 -8.00
N GLN A 74 -1.78 -7.35 -7.48
CA GLN A 74 -3.12 -7.95 -7.57
C GLN A 74 -4.18 -7.05 -6.88
N ARG A 75 -3.91 -6.62 -5.64
CA ARG A 75 -4.82 -5.76 -4.86
C ARG A 75 -5.10 -4.42 -5.54
N ILE A 76 -4.06 -3.87 -6.18
CA ILE A 76 -4.15 -2.67 -7.01
C ILE A 76 -5.10 -2.87 -8.19
N VAL A 77 -4.91 -3.96 -8.94
CA VAL A 77 -5.76 -4.30 -10.09
C VAL A 77 -7.21 -4.51 -9.65
N ASP A 78 -7.44 -5.28 -8.58
CA ASP A 78 -8.78 -5.49 -8.03
C ASP A 78 -9.45 -4.17 -7.60
N ALA A 79 -8.69 -3.24 -7.04
CA ALA A 79 -9.19 -1.93 -6.69
C ALA A 79 -9.58 -1.11 -7.93
N LEU A 80 -8.76 -1.11 -8.98
CA LEU A 80 -8.99 -0.38 -10.24
C LEU A 80 -10.14 -0.96 -11.06
N GLU A 81 -10.23 -2.28 -11.15
CA GLU A 81 -11.30 -3.02 -11.86
C GLU A 81 -12.64 -3.00 -11.10
N ARG A 82 -12.67 -2.35 -9.93
CA ARG A 82 -13.86 -2.18 -9.08
C ARG A 82 -14.45 -3.51 -8.59
N HIS A 83 -13.62 -4.55 -8.45
CA HIS A 83 -14.01 -5.76 -7.75
C HIS A 83 -14.45 -5.43 -6.32
N THR A 84 -15.46 -6.12 -5.80
CA THR A 84 -16.00 -5.83 -4.46
C THR A 84 -16.02 -7.10 -3.63
N ALA A 85 -15.50 -7.01 -2.40
CA ALA A 85 -15.46 -8.10 -1.43
C ALA A 85 -14.80 -9.40 -1.96
N VAL A 86 -13.71 -9.27 -2.72
CA VAL A 86 -12.89 -10.42 -3.14
C VAL A 86 -12.39 -11.16 -1.90
N SER A 87 -12.41 -12.49 -1.90
CA SER A 87 -11.70 -13.29 -0.90
C SER A 87 -10.73 -14.20 -1.63
N THR A 88 -9.43 -14.06 -1.35
CA THR A 88 -8.41 -14.77 -2.12
C THR A 88 -7.21 -15.17 -1.27
N LEU A 89 -6.62 -16.30 -1.65
CA LEU A 89 -5.36 -16.79 -1.13
C LEU A 89 -4.21 -16.17 -1.93
N GLN A 90 -3.24 -15.60 -1.23
CA GLN A 90 -1.98 -15.15 -1.79
C GLN A 90 -0.88 -16.05 -1.23
N ASP A 91 -0.42 -17.02 -2.03
CA ASP A 91 0.63 -17.95 -1.63
C ASP A 91 2.00 -17.26 -1.65
N ALA A 92 2.21 -16.42 -0.63
CA ALA A 92 3.43 -15.69 -0.38
C ALA A 92 4.21 -16.43 0.72
N PRO A 93 5.22 -17.25 0.36
CA PRO A 93 6.04 -17.90 1.36
C PRO A 93 6.92 -16.87 2.06
N TRP A 94 7.15 -17.08 3.35
CA TRP A 94 8.07 -16.29 4.14
C TRP A 94 9.53 -16.42 3.61
N PRO A 95 10.15 -15.35 3.09
CA PRO A 95 11.44 -15.47 2.41
C PRO A 95 12.65 -15.36 3.36
N PHE A 96 12.43 -15.02 4.64
CA PHE A 96 13.50 -14.71 5.59
C PHE A 96 13.94 -15.91 6.46
N GLY A 97 13.64 -17.12 5.99
CA GLY A 97 14.04 -18.35 6.66
C GLY A 97 13.47 -18.44 8.08
N ALA A 98 14.35 -18.59 9.07
CA ALA A 98 13.95 -18.74 10.48
C ALA A 98 13.62 -17.42 11.19
N MET A 99 13.95 -16.27 10.58
CA MET A 99 13.71 -14.97 11.18
C MET A 99 12.21 -14.70 11.31
N THR A 100 11.78 -14.05 12.39
CA THR A 100 10.41 -13.55 12.53
C THR A 100 10.23 -12.20 11.83
N ALA A 101 8.99 -11.76 11.62
CA ALA A 101 8.77 -10.41 11.10
C ALA A 101 9.35 -9.33 12.01
N ASP A 102 9.28 -9.49 13.34
CA ASP A 102 9.85 -8.52 14.27
C ASP A 102 11.38 -8.48 14.21
N GLU A 103 12.04 -9.62 14.02
CA GLU A 103 13.50 -9.69 13.86
C GLU A 103 13.95 -8.98 12.58
N VAL A 104 13.23 -9.18 11.47
CA VAL A 104 13.52 -8.50 10.20
C VAL A 104 13.22 -7.00 10.30
N ARG A 105 12.08 -6.58 10.92
CA ARG A 105 11.78 -5.16 11.16
C ARG A 105 12.85 -4.49 12.02
N SER A 106 13.32 -5.18 13.06
CA SER A 106 14.40 -4.71 13.92
C SER A 106 15.70 -4.55 13.13
N ALA A 107 16.06 -5.52 12.27
CA ALA A 107 17.23 -5.44 11.41
C ALA A 107 17.17 -4.24 10.44
N ASN A 108 15.99 -3.94 9.88
CA ASN A 108 15.80 -2.77 9.03
C ASN A 108 15.97 -1.45 9.78
N ARG A 109 15.36 -1.31 10.96
CA ARG A 109 15.48 -0.08 11.79
C ARG A 109 16.93 0.17 12.22
N ASN A 110 17.69 -0.89 12.45
CA ASN A 110 19.10 -0.80 12.83
C ASN A 110 20.05 -0.65 11.63
N GLY A 111 19.52 -0.62 10.40
CA GLY A 111 20.31 -0.51 9.16
C GLY A 111 21.18 -1.73 8.85
N THR A 112 20.95 -2.86 9.53
CA THR A 112 21.70 -4.11 9.32
C THR A 112 21.09 -4.99 8.22
N ALA A 113 19.90 -4.63 7.74
CA ALA A 113 19.25 -5.20 6.58
C ALA A 113 18.47 -4.13 5.79
N ASN A 114 18.16 -4.42 4.53
CA ASN A 114 17.32 -3.58 3.66
C ASN A 114 16.20 -4.42 3.04
N PHE A 115 15.41 -5.08 3.88
CA PHE A 115 14.25 -5.87 3.45
C PHE A 115 12.98 -5.07 3.67
N LYS A 116 12.20 -4.72 2.65
CA LYS A 116 10.88 -4.10 2.92
C LYS A 116 9.91 -5.17 3.40
N LEU A 117 9.40 -5.04 4.64
CA LEU A 117 8.50 -6.02 5.25
C LEU A 117 6.99 -5.68 5.12
N ASN A 118 6.64 -4.83 4.14
CA ASN A 118 5.37 -4.08 3.96
C ASN A 118 5.41 -2.74 4.74
N ASP A 119 4.76 -1.63 4.37
CA ASP A 119 3.55 -1.40 3.57
C ASP A 119 3.76 -0.47 2.36
N ILE A 120 3.02 -0.72 1.28
CA ILE A 120 2.67 0.37 0.36
C ILE A 120 1.17 0.47 0.39
N MET A 121 0.70 1.49 1.10
CA MET A 121 -0.64 2.03 0.97
C MET A 121 -0.79 2.63 -0.43
N VAL A 122 -1.04 1.81 -1.46
CA VAL A 122 -1.42 2.32 -2.78
C VAL A 122 -2.85 2.84 -2.70
N GLN A 123 -2.98 4.09 -2.29
CA GLN A 123 -4.24 4.80 -2.24
C GLN A 123 -4.57 5.31 -3.64
N PHE A 124 -5.49 4.63 -4.31
CA PHE A 124 -6.05 5.12 -5.57
C PHE A 124 -6.92 6.34 -5.32
N ILE A 125 -6.44 7.49 -5.79
CA ILE A 125 -7.29 8.62 -6.10
C ILE A 125 -8.07 8.26 -7.37
N GLN A 126 -9.38 8.05 -7.26
CA GLN A 126 -10.27 8.32 -8.38
C GLN A 126 -11.38 9.26 -7.94
N SER A 127 -11.13 10.57 -8.07
CA SER A 127 -11.90 11.42 -8.99
C SER A 127 -11.30 12.83 -9.00
N GLY A 128 -10.83 13.27 -10.17
CA GLY A 128 -10.37 14.64 -10.37
C GLY A 128 -9.30 14.72 -11.45
N ILE A 129 -9.72 14.65 -12.72
CA ILE A 129 -8.92 15.16 -13.83
C ILE A 129 -8.60 16.63 -13.53
N THR A 130 -7.32 16.99 -13.49
CA THR A 130 -6.87 18.31 -13.93
C THR A 130 -5.68 18.10 -14.86
N HIS A 131 -6.02 17.73 -16.08
CA HIS A 131 -5.30 18.24 -17.24
C HIS A 131 -5.40 19.76 -17.20
N CYS A 132 -4.28 20.47 -17.18
CA CYS A 132 -4.22 21.90 -17.47
C CYS A 132 -3.28 22.05 -18.67
N GLU A 133 -3.84 21.87 -19.87
CA GLU A 133 -3.30 22.56 -21.05
C GLU A 133 -3.71 24.02 -20.93
N VAL A 134 -2.72 24.91 -20.95
CA VAL A 134 -2.91 26.30 -21.35
C VAL A 134 -2.43 26.38 -22.80
N GLY A 135 -3.34 26.14 -23.75
CA GLY A 135 -3.39 26.83 -25.03
C GLY A 135 -4.68 27.66 -25.01
N ASP A 136 -4.74 28.91 -25.43
CA ASP A 136 -4.06 29.53 -26.56
C ASP A 136 -3.89 31.06 -26.39
N GLU A 137 -2.99 31.60 -27.22
CA GLU A 137 -2.88 32.98 -27.73
C GLU A 137 -2.36 34.08 -26.78
N LEU A 138 -1.06 34.39 -26.90
CA LEU A 138 -0.56 35.44 -27.81
C LEU A 138 0.82 35.06 -28.38
#